data_AF-A0A1I0PL18-F1
#
_entry.id   AF-A0A1I0PL18-F1
#
_cell.length_a   1.000
_cell.length_b   1.000
_cell.length_c   1.000
_cell.angle_alpha   90.00
_cell.angle_beta   90.00
_cell.angle_gamma   90.00
#
_symmetry.space_group_name_H-M   'P 1'
#
loop_
_entity.id
_entity.type
_entity.pdbx_description
1 polymer ?
#
loop_
_entity_poly.entity_id
_entity_poly.type
_entity_poly.pdbx_seq_one_letter_code
_entity_poly.pdbx_strand_id
1 'polypeptide(L)'
;MNTEKCTTFVILPESDLISLRKLMEDVRAKIDTTFTSNISPSREPDYILKAEFMAATGMKRSKFQELINSSAIKTVKKKRKVYVLASEINRYFTDPSIQ
;
A
#
# COMPACT_ATOMS: atom_id res chain seq x y z
N MET A 1 25.56 40.60 -12.78
CA MET A 1 24.45 41.06 -11.91
C MET A 1 24.66 40.42 -10.55
N ASN A 2 24.96 41.21 -9.52
CA ASN A 2 25.10 40.71 -8.15
C ASN A 2 23.72 40.50 -7.55
N THR A 3 23.40 39.28 -7.11
CA THR A 3 22.19 38.97 -6.36
C THR A 3 22.42 39.37 -4.91
N GLU A 4 22.14 40.63 -4.58
CA GLU A 4 22.16 41.09 -3.19
C GLU A 4 21.12 40.31 -2.39
N LYS A 5 21.57 39.52 -1.42
CA LYS A 5 20.69 38.78 -0.52
C LYS A 5 20.08 39.78 0.45
N CYS A 6 18.83 40.17 0.20
CA CYS A 6 18.06 40.98 1.13
C CYS A 6 17.70 40.10 2.35
N THR A 7 18.35 40.34 3.49
CA THR A 7 18.07 39.62 4.74
C THR A 7 16.97 40.36 5.50
N THR A 8 15.82 39.72 5.67
CA THR A 8 14.73 40.26 6.50
C THR A 8 14.86 39.71 7.92
N PHE A 9 14.96 40.61 8.90
CA PHE A 9 14.93 40.24 10.31
C PHE A 9 13.50 40.32 10.83
N VAL A 10 13.03 39.24 11.44
CA VAL A 10 11.71 39.17 12.08
C VAL A 10 11.94 39.01 13.58
N ILE A 11 11.41 39.93 14.37
CA ILE A 11 11.46 39.87 15.83
C ILE A 11 10.16 39.22 16.30
N LEU A 12 10.30 38.12 17.04
CA LEU A 12 9.18 37.35 17.57
C LEU A 12 9.28 37.29 19.10
N PRO A 13 8.14 37.36 19.82
CA PRO A 13 8.10 37.08 21.25
C PRO A 13 8.60 35.65 21.55
N GLU A 14 9.28 35.50 22.68
CA GLU A 14 9.80 34.19 23.13
C GLU A 14 8.66 33.16 23.30
N SER A 15 7.51 33.60 23.80
CA SER A 15 6.31 32.76 23.95
C SER A 15 5.90 32.10 22.64
N ASP A 16 5.98 32.85 21.54
CA ASP A 16 5.50 32.42 20.24
C ASP A 16 6.47 31.41 19.65
N LEU A 17 7.78 31.62 19.83
CA LEU A 17 8.81 30.65 19.44
C LEU A 17 8.67 29.32 20.18
N ILE A 18 8.39 29.36 21.49
CA ILE A 18 8.17 28.15 22.28
C ILE A 18 6.92 27.41 21.79
N SER A 19 5.83 28.14 21.54
CA SER A 19 4.57 27.56 21.06
C SER A 19 4.73 26.92 19.68
N LEU A 20 5.46 27.58 18.78
CA LEU A 20 5.74 27.09 17.43
C LEU A 20 6.58 25.83 17.47
N ARG A 21 7.65 25.83 18.29
CA ARG A 21 8.51 24.65 18.46
C ARG A 21 7.72 23.46 18.98
N LYS A 22 6.86 23.67 19.98
CA LYS A 22 6.01 22.62 20.53
C LYS A 22 5.05 22.05 19.48
N LEU A 23 4.42 22.91 18.69
CA LEU A 23 3.52 22.49 17.61
C LEU A 23 4.29 21.67 16.55
N MET A 24 5.49 22.10 16.17
CA MET A 24 6.33 21.35 15.23
C MET A 24 6.74 19.98 15.78
N GLU A 25 7.03 19.89 17.08
CA GLU A 25 7.37 18.63 17.75
C GLU A 25 6.17 17.67 17.80
N ASP A 26 4.97 18.18 18.09
CA ASP A 26 3.72 17.40 18.07
C ASP A 26 3.39 16.89 16.66
N VAL A 27 3.57 17.72 15.63
CA VAL A 27 3.38 17.32 14.22
C VAL A 27 4.38 16.24 13.83
N ARG A 28 5.65 16.38 14.21
CA ARG A 28 6.67 15.38 13.96
C ARG A 28 6.31 14.03 14.61
N ALA A 29 5.92 14.05 15.89
CA ALA A 29 5.52 12.83 16.59
C ALA A 29 4.32 12.14 15.94
N LYS A 30 3.34 12.90 15.43
CA LYS A 30 2.20 12.35 14.68
C LYS A 30 2.61 11.74 13.34
N ILE A 31 3.56 12.35 12.63
CA ILE A 31 4.09 11.80 11.37
C ILE A 31 4.84 10.49 11.65
N ASP A 32 5.72 10.48 12.66
CA ASP A 32 6.54 9.31 12.99
C ASP A 32 5.66 8.13 13.43
N THR A 33 4.62 8.37 14.24
CA THR A 33 3.64 7.34 14.64
C THR A 33 2.77 6.86 13.48
N THR A 34 2.37 7.75 12.57
CA THR A 34 1.63 7.37 11.36
C THR A 34 2.50 6.56 10.40
N PHE A 35 3.78 6.90 10.27
CA PHE A 35 4.71 6.16 9.43
C PHE A 35 4.97 4.76 10.03
N THR A 36 5.28 4.68 11.33
CA THR A 36 5.53 3.39 11.99
C THR A 36 4.31 2.47 12.06
N SER A 37 3.09 3.01 12.23
CA SER A 37 1.85 2.20 12.20
C SER A 37 1.44 1.74 10.80
N ASN A 38 1.85 2.45 9.74
CA ASN A 38 1.64 2.04 8.35
C ASN A 38 2.76 1.13 7.81
N ILE A 39 3.85 0.94 8.55
CA ILE A 39 4.77 -0.18 8.33
C ILE A 39 4.17 -1.43 9.02
N SER A 40 2.95 -1.82 8.62
CA SER A 40 2.79 -3.24 8.37
C SER A 40 3.91 -3.60 7.39
N PRO A 41 4.65 -4.72 7.57
CA PRO A 41 5.62 -5.09 6.56
C PRO A 41 4.87 -5.00 5.24
N SER A 42 5.36 -4.17 4.33
CA SER A 42 5.01 -4.28 2.93
C SER A 42 5.50 -5.66 2.54
N ARG A 43 4.71 -6.69 2.89
CA ARG A 43 4.75 -7.99 2.28
C ARG A 43 4.55 -7.62 0.84
N GLU A 44 5.64 -7.62 0.08
CA GLU A 44 5.53 -7.74 -1.36
C GLU A 44 4.38 -8.71 -1.61
N PRO A 45 3.37 -8.32 -2.40
CA PRO A 45 2.20 -9.15 -2.55
C PRO A 45 2.66 -10.54 -2.93
N ASP A 46 2.42 -11.54 -2.07
CA ASP A 46 2.86 -12.90 -2.32
C ASP A 46 2.12 -13.37 -3.57
N TYR A 47 2.86 -13.54 -4.67
CA TYR A 47 2.30 -14.01 -5.92
C TYR A 47 2.53 -15.51 -6.01
N ILE A 48 1.43 -16.25 -6.10
CA ILE A 48 1.44 -17.69 -6.31
C ILE A 48 1.16 -18.03 -7.76
N LEU A 49 1.58 -19.22 -8.18
CA LEU A 49 1.30 -19.68 -9.54
C LEU A 49 -0.18 -20.04 -9.69
N LYS A 50 -0.72 -19.89 -10.91
CA LYS A 50 -2.06 -20.39 -11.26
C LYS A 50 -2.29 -21.84 -10.81
N ALA A 51 -1.29 -22.71 -10.95
CA ALA A 51 -1.38 -24.11 -10.55
C ALA A 51 -1.61 -24.27 -9.04
N GLU A 52 -0.90 -23.50 -8.23
CA GLU A 52 -1.02 -23.50 -6.77
C GLU A 52 -2.36 -22.90 -6.34
N PHE A 53 -2.81 -21.83 -7.00
CA PHE A 53 -4.13 -21.24 -6.74
C PHE A 53 -5.26 -22.24 -7.01
N MET A 54 -5.22 -22.95 -8.15
CA MET A 54 -6.23 -23.96 -8.48
C MET A 54 -6.17 -25.17 -7.53
N ALA A 55 -4.98 -25.57 -7.10
CA ALA A 55 -4.82 -26.65 -6.12
C ALA A 55 -5.39 -26.25 -4.75
N ALA A 56 -5.13 -25.03 -4.29
CA ALA A 56 -5.62 -24.52 -3.01
C ALA A 56 -7.14 -24.30 -2.99
N THR A 57 -7.73 -23.84 -4.10
CA THR A 57 -9.17 -23.57 -4.22
C THR A 57 -9.99 -24.77 -4.72
N GLY A 58 -9.34 -25.86 -5.16
CA GLY A 58 -10.01 -27.00 -5.79
C GLY A 58 -10.70 -26.66 -7.12
N MET A 59 -10.36 -25.53 -7.73
CA MET A 59 -11.09 -24.98 -8.87
C MET A 59 -10.65 -25.60 -10.20
N LYS A 60 -11.62 -25.87 -11.08
CA LYS A 60 -11.35 -26.30 -12.46
C LYS A 60 -10.82 -25.15 -13.31
N ARG A 61 -10.01 -25.48 -14.34
CA ARG A 61 -9.41 -24.52 -15.26
C ARG A 61 -10.42 -23.60 -15.97
N SER A 62 -11.61 -24.12 -16.29
CA SER A 62 -12.67 -23.37 -16.95
C SER A 62 -13.16 -22.22 -16.06
N LYS A 63 -13.55 -22.53 -14.82
CA LYS A 63 -14.01 -21.54 -13.82
C LYS A 63 -12.93 -20.50 -13.52
N PHE A 64 -11.67 -20.91 -13.42
CA PHE A 64 -10.57 -19.95 -13.24
C PHE A 64 -10.44 -18.97 -14.42
N GLN A 65 -10.63 -19.45 -15.65
CA GLN A 65 -10.58 -18.58 -16.83
C GLN A 65 -11.79 -17.62 -16.87
N GLU A 66 -12.96 -18.09 -16.46
CA GLU A 66 -14.17 -17.28 -16.33
C GLU A 66 -13.98 -16.15 -15.31
N LEU A 67 -13.35 -16.43 -14.16
CA LEU A 67 -13.04 -15.43 -13.13
C LEU A 67 -12.01 -14.39 -13.58
N ILE A 68 -11.06 -14.79 -14.45
CA ILE A 68 -10.16 -13.83 -15.10
C ILE A 68 -10.94 -12.96 -16.10
N ASN A 69 -11.76 -13.58 -16.93
CA ASN A 69 -12.49 -12.87 -17.99
C ASN A 69 -13.53 -11.88 -17.42
N SER A 70 -14.17 -12.24 -16.30
CA SER A 70 -15.08 -11.38 -15.54
C SER A 70 -14.36 -10.36 -14.64
N SER A 71 -13.02 -10.34 -14.65
CA SER A 71 -12.19 -9.46 -13.80
C SER A 71 -12.44 -9.60 -12.30
N ALA A 72 -13.00 -10.74 -11.85
CA ALA A 72 -13.28 -11.00 -10.44
C ALA A 72 -11.99 -11.22 -9.61
N ILE A 73 -10.93 -11.74 -10.24
CA ILE A 73 -9.63 -12.04 -9.62
C ILE A 73 -8.51 -11.27 -10.32
N LYS A 74 -7.62 -10.64 -9.54
CA LYS A 74 -6.43 -9.96 -10.08
C LYS A 74 -5.33 -10.96 -10.43
N THR A 75 -4.86 -10.91 -11.67
CA THR A 75 -3.77 -11.78 -12.16
C THR A 75 -2.69 -10.99 -12.87
N VAL A 76 -1.45 -11.49 -12.80
CA VAL A 76 -0.29 -10.91 -13.47
C VAL A 76 0.30 -11.98 -14.40
N LYS A 77 0.43 -11.66 -15.68
CA LYS A 77 1.09 -12.55 -16.66
C LYS A 77 2.55 -12.18 -16.79
N LYS A 78 3.46 -13.12 -16.49
CA LYS A 78 4.90 -12.96 -16.67
C LYS A 78 5.43 -14.09 -17.54
N LYS A 79 5.92 -13.74 -18.74
CA LYS A 79 6.29 -14.70 -19.80
C LYS A 79 5.12 -15.65 -20.12
N ARG A 80 5.31 -16.96 -19.91
CA ARG A 80 4.30 -18.02 -20.15
C ARG A 80 3.52 -18.41 -18.89
N LYS A 81 3.81 -17.80 -17.74
CA LYS A 81 3.19 -18.13 -16.45
C LYS A 81 2.20 -17.05 -16.03
N VAL A 82 1.12 -17.48 -15.39
CA VAL A 82 0.10 -16.62 -14.79
C VAL A 82 0.27 -16.70 -13.29
N TYR A 83 0.38 -15.54 -12.67
CA TYR A 83 0.53 -15.34 -11.24
C TYR A 83 -0.74 -14.73 -10.68
N VAL A 84 -1.11 -15.12 -9.48
CA VAL A 84 -2.29 -14.66 -8.75
C VAL A 84 -1.81 -14.15 -7.41
N LEU A 85 -2.44 -13.09 -6.89
CA LEU A 85 -2.20 -12.65 -5.53
C LEU A 85 -2.65 -13.74 -4.55
N ALA A 86 -1.80 -14.10 -3.59
CA ALA A 86 -2.13 -15.10 -2.57
C ALA A 86 -3.35 -14.70 -1.73
N SER A 87 -3.59 -13.39 -1.55
CA SER A 87 -4.77 -12.86 -0.89
C SER A 87 -6.08 -13.22 -1.59
N GLU A 88 -6.07 -13.47 -2.89
CA GLU A 88 -7.26 -13.88 -3.65
C GLU A 88 -7.71 -15.30 -3.28
N ILE A 89 -6.83 -16.15 -2.72
CA ILE A 89 -7.26 -17.45 -2.17
C ILE A 89 -8.23 -17.21 -1.02
N ASN A 90 -7.83 -16.37 -0.05
CA ASN A 90 -8.68 -16.05 1.09
C ASN A 90 -9.99 -15.43 0.62
N ARG A 91 -9.90 -14.50 -0.34
CA ARG A 91 -11.07 -13.82 -0.92
C ARG A 91 -12.04 -14.81 -1.57
N TYR A 92 -11.55 -15.83 -2.29
CA TYR A 92 -12.40 -16.87 -2.88
C TYR A 92 -13.22 -17.64 -1.82
N PHE A 93 -12.68 -17.83 -0.62
CA PHE A 93 -13.40 -18.51 0.46
C PHE A 93 -14.30 -17.60 1.30
N THR A 94 -13.98 -16.31 1.40
CA THR A 94 -14.73 -15.36 2.24
C THR A 94 -15.78 -14.56 1.50
N ASP A 95 -15.59 -14.31 0.21
CA ASP A 95 -16.44 -13.42 -0.59
C ASP A 95 -17.45 -14.25 -1.41
N PRO A 96 -18.76 -14.21 -1.06
CA PRO A 96 -19.78 -15.00 -1.75
C PRO A 96 -20.02 -14.52 -3.20
N SER A 97 -19.47 -13.39 -3.62
CA SER A 97 -19.59 -12.90 -5.00
C SER A 97 -18.68 -13.63 -6.00
N ILE A 98 -17.70 -14.42 -5.52
CA ILE A 98 -16.70 -15.10 -6.35
C ILE A 98 -17.00 -16.62 -6.50
N GLN A 99 -17.83 -17.19 -5.59
CA GLN A 99 -18.25 -18.60 -5.65
C GLN A 99 -19.27 -18.85 -6.78
#